data_AF-A0A378XI48-F1
#
_entry.id   AF-A0A378XI48-F1
#
_cell.length_a   1.000
_cell.length_b   1.000
_cell.length_c   1.000
_cell.angle_alpha   90.00
_cell.angle_beta   90.00
_cell.angle_gamma   90.00
#
_symmetry.space_group_name_H-M   'P 1'
#
loop_
_entity.id
_entity.type
_entity.pdbx_description
1 polymer ?
#
loop_
_entity_poly.entity_id
_entity_poly.type
_entity_poly.pdbx_seq_one_letter_code
_entity_poly.pdbx_strand_id
1 'polypeptide(L)'
;MKLLHTSDWHLGRSLYGKKQDEEHRKFLQWLLQTIKEQKIEVVVAGNHDSPSFINAPQVLLAALNVYVVGQSSGCVEDEVLQSKNAQNEVALIVCAVPYLRDRDIREAQVNESVEEKAKSMLQGIEHHYERIAAYAEHLNQQLPFPVPVIATGHLFAAGGTLLADDGVRDLYVGSLAHVSASIFPATFNYVALGHLHVPQKAAKLAHIRYCGLLIPIGFGEETQQKMVCIIEFEAEHQPIITEWPIPCFQKLARIRGNWDEMEEGLCNLKNKKAKV
;
A
#
# COMPACT_ATOMS: atom_id res chain seq x y z
N MET A 1 17.15 9.49 -7.38
CA MET A 1 16.56 8.24 -6.88
C MET A 1 15.09 8.20 -7.26
N LYS A 2 14.61 7.05 -7.74
CA LYS A 2 13.19 6.80 -8.01
C LYS A 2 12.69 5.67 -7.12
N LEU A 3 11.50 5.88 -6.56
CA LEU A 3 10.82 4.90 -5.72
C LEU A 3 9.61 4.34 -6.45
N LEU A 4 9.29 3.09 -6.19
CA LEU A 4 8.04 2.47 -6.61
C LEU A 4 7.24 2.07 -5.38
N HIS A 5 6.05 2.64 -5.26
CA HIS A 5 5.06 2.29 -4.25
C HIS A 5 4.01 1.36 -4.86
N THR A 6 3.91 0.18 -4.28
CA THR A 6 2.90 -0.85 -4.56
C THR A 6 2.43 -1.49 -3.25
N SER A 7 1.22 -2.05 -3.21
CA SER A 7 0.68 -2.72 -2.02
C SER A 7 -0.33 -3.79 -2.44
N ASP A 8 -0.82 -4.55 -1.47
CA ASP A 8 -1.99 -5.43 -1.65
C ASP A 8 -1.81 -6.47 -2.77
N TRP A 9 -0.66 -7.15 -2.81
CA TRP A 9 -0.34 -8.08 -3.90
C TRP A 9 -1.25 -9.31 -3.90
N HIS A 10 -1.68 -9.76 -2.71
CA HIS A 10 -2.54 -10.93 -2.53
C HIS A 10 -2.08 -12.17 -3.31
N LEU A 11 -0.78 -12.43 -3.33
CA LEU A 11 -0.19 -13.57 -4.02
C LEU A 11 -0.85 -14.87 -3.55
N GLY A 12 -1.23 -15.72 -4.52
CA GLY A 12 -1.91 -16.99 -4.24
C GLY A 12 -3.41 -16.89 -3.95
N ARG A 13 -4.00 -15.68 -3.95
CA ARG A 13 -5.45 -15.52 -3.85
C ARG A 13 -6.15 -16.09 -5.08
N SER A 14 -7.30 -16.74 -4.84
CA SER A 14 -8.19 -17.22 -5.90
C SER A 14 -9.38 -16.27 -6.10
N LEU A 15 -9.81 -16.12 -7.36
CA LEU A 15 -11.02 -15.39 -7.76
C LEU A 15 -12.14 -16.41 -8.03
N TYR A 16 -13.13 -16.50 -7.14
CA TYR A 16 -14.23 -17.49 -7.21
C TYR A 16 -13.76 -18.93 -7.50
N GLY A 17 -12.72 -19.38 -6.78
CA GLY A 17 -12.14 -20.71 -6.92
C GLY A 17 -11.20 -20.89 -8.11
N LYS A 18 -10.97 -19.85 -8.93
CA LYS A 18 -9.93 -19.84 -9.97
C LYS A 18 -8.64 -19.26 -9.41
N LYS A 19 -7.54 -19.99 -9.55
CA LYS A 19 -6.20 -19.47 -9.23
C LYS A 19 -5.84 -18.35 -10.20
N GLN A 20 -5.09 -17.36 -9.70
CA GLN A 20 -4.61 -16.22 -10.49
C GLN A 20 -3.08 -16.27 -10.70
N ASP A 21 -2.48 -17.46 -10.71
CA ASP A 21 -1.02 -17.63 -10.70
C ASP A 21 -0.38 -17.04 -11.98
N GLU A 22 -1.04 -17.17 -13.12
CA GLU A 22 -0.56 -16.63 -14.40
C GLU A 22 -0.65 -15.10 -14.48
N GLU A 23 -1.72 -14.52 -13.94
CA GLU A 23 -1.90 -13.07 -13.82
C GLU A 23 -0.83 -12.48 -12.91
N HIS A 24 -0.58 -13.09 -11.74
CA HIS A 24 0.51 -12.70 -10.85
C HIS A 24 1.87 -12.80 -11.54
N ARG A 25 2.14 -13.90 -12.27
CA ARG A 25 3.41 -14.09 -12.98
C ARG A 25 3.63 -13.01 -14.03
N LYS A 26 2.61 -12.70 -14.85
CA LYS A 26 2.67 -11.62 -15.84
C LYS A 26 2.86 -10.25 -15.19
N PHE A 27 2.16 -9.99 -14.09
CA PHE A 27 2.33 -8.78 -13.30
C PHE A 27 3.77 -8.64 -12.79
N LEU A 28 4.33 -9.66 -12.15
CA LEU A 28 5.69 -9.62 -11.60
C LEU A 28 6.75 -9.43 -12.70
N GLN A 29 6.55 -10.04 -13.87
CA GLN A 29 7.39 -9.81 -15.05
C GLN A 29 7.32 -8.35 -15.52
N TRP A 30 6.11 -7.80 -15.62
CA TRP A 30 5.91 -6.40 -15.97
C TRP A 30 6.51 -5.45 -14.92
N LEU A 31 6.36 -5.76 -13.63
CA LEU A 31 6.90 -4.95 -12.54
C LEU A 31 8.42 -4.93 -12.59
N LEU A 32 9.06 -6.09 -12.79
CA LEU A 32 10.51 -6.19 -12.97
C LEU A 32 10.98 -5.37 -14.17
N GLN A 33 10.27 -5.44 -15.30
CA GLN A 33 10.59 -4.67 -16.49
C GLN A 33 10.44 -3.16 -16.22
N THR A 34 9.36 -2.76 -15.56
CA THR A 34 9.11 -1.37 -15.15
C THR A 34 10.21 -0.85 -14.23
N ILE A 35 10.62 -1.63 -13.22
CA ILE A 35 11.72 -1.28 -12.30
C ILE A 35 13.00 -1.01 -13.09
N LYS A 36 13.34 -1.86 -14.07
CA LYS A 36 14.54 -1.70 -14.91
C LYS A 36 14.44 -0.49 -15.85
N GLU A 37 13.34 -0.36 -16.58
CA GLU A 37 13.14 0.71 -17.58
C GLU A 37 13.06 2.08 -16.92
N GLN A 38 12.35 2.17 -15.79
CA GLN A 38 12.17 3.41 -15.05
C GLN A 38 13.36 3.71 -14.12
N LYS A 39 14.33 2.79 -14.01
CA LYS A 39 15.51 2.91 -13.13
C LYS A 39 15.12 3.15 -11.67
N ILE A 40 14.18 2.33 -11.19
CA ILE A 40 13.73 2.37 -9.79
C ILE A 40 14.85 1.81 -8.91
N GLU A 41 15.17 2.56 -7.86
CA GLU A 41 16.20 2.19 -6.88
C GLU A 41 15.60 1.63 -5.59
N VAL A 42 14.35 1.98 -5.26
CA VAL A 42 13.68 1.59 -4.01
C VAL A 42 12.28 1.08 -4.29
N VAL A 43 11.93 -0.09 -3.74
CA VAL A 43 10.57 -0.63 -3.78
C VAL A 43 10.01 -0.73 -2.38
N VAL A 44 8.78 -0.23 -2.20
CA VAL A 44 8.10 -0.21 -0.92
C VAL A 44 6.80 -0.99 -1.05
N ALA A 45 6.60 -1.95 -0.14
CA ALA A 45 5.39 -2.75 -0.08
C ALA A 45 4.69 -2.59 1.28
N GLY A 46 3.43 -2.16 1.25
CA GLY A 46 2.54 -2.22 2.42
C GLY A 46 1.86 -3.60 2.48
N ASN A 47 1.90 -4.27 3.63
CA ASN A 47 1.39 -5.64 3.74
C ASN A 47 0.28 -5.81 4.80
N HIS A 48 -0.54 -6.82 4.56
CA HIS A 48 -1.49 -7.40 5.53
C HIS A 48 -1.33 -8.92 5.63
N ASP A 49 -0.43 -9.50 4.85
CA ASP A 49 -0.18 -10.94 4.87
C ASP A 49 0.56 -11.36 6.15
N SER A 50 0.72 -12.68 6.34
CA SER A 50 1.36 -13.23 7.53
C SER A 50 2.73 -12.58 7.79
N PRO A 51 2.95 -11.94 8.96
CA PRO A 51 4.23 -11.28 9.27
C PRO A 51 5.40 -12.23 9.18
N SER A 52 5.21 -13.48 9.61
CA SER A 52 6.26 -14.50 9.58
C SER A 52 6.71 -14.84 8.17
N PHE A 53 5.83 -14.72 7.18
CA PHE A 53 6.16 -15.01 5.78
C PHE A 53 6.88 -13.84 5.13
N ILE A 54 6.47 -12.61 5.46
CA ILE A 54 7.03 -11.40 4.85
C ILE A 54 8.30 -10.91 5.54
N ASN A 55 8.42 -11.08 6.87
CA ASN A 55 9.63 -10.69 7.60
C ASN A 55 10.79 -11.68 7.36
N ALA A 56 10.49 -12.96 7.03
CA ALA A 56 11.53 -13.97 6.81
C ALA A 56 12.60 -13.57 5.76
N PRO A 57 12.23 -13.03 4.57
CA PRO A 57 13.22 -12.57 3.59
C PRO A 57 13.68 -11.12 3.77
N GLN A 58 13.31 -10.41 4.84
CA GLN A 58 13.54 -8.95 4.96
C GLN A 58 15.01 -8.54 4.77
N VAL A 59 15.95 -9.32 5.33
CA VAL A 59 17.40 -9.05 5.22
C VAL A 59 17.88 -9.18 3.78
N LEU A 60 17.36 -10.16 3.04
CA LEU A 60 17.67 -10.37 1.63
C LEU A 60 17.07 -9.26 0.76
N LEU A 61 15.83 -8.87 1.02
CA LEU A 61 15.13 -7.81 0.27
C LEU A 61 15.79 -6.45 0.50
N ALA A 62 16.19 -6.13 1.74
CA ALA A 62 16.89 -4.90 2.06
C ALA A 62 18.23 -4.76 1.30
N ALA A 63 18.97 -5.87 1.09
CA ALA A 63 20.18 -5.87 0.27
C ALA A 63 19.92 -5.56 -1.22
N LEU A 64 18.66 -5.64 -1.66
CA LEU A 64 18.19 -5.30 -3.01
C LEU A 64 17.41 -3.98 -3.04
N ASN A 65 17.49 -3.17 -1.97
CA ASN A 65 16.70 -1.94 -1.78
C ASN A 65 15.18 -2.16 -1.89
N VAL A 66 14.72 -3.34 -1.49
CA VAL A 66 13.30 -3.67 -1.36
C VAL A 66 12.97 -3.70 0.14
N TYR A 67 12.05 -2.83 0.56
CA TYR A 67 11.70 -2.69 1.97
C TYR A 67 10.31 -3.23 2.22
N VAL A 68 10.24 -4.19 3.14
CA VAL A 68 8.99 -4.80 3.57
C VAL A 68 9.06 -5.04 5.06
N VAL A 69 8.03 -4.59 5.77
CA VAL A 69 7.85 -4.83 7.20
C VAL A 69 6.46 -5.41 7.38
N GLY A 70 6.37 -6.53 8.10
CA GLY A 70 5.13 -7.26 8.29
C GLY A 70 4.54 -7.26 9.68
N GLN A 71 5.27 -6.80 10.68
CA GLN A 71 4.75 -6.58 12.02
C GLN A 71 5.65 -5.61 12.77
N SER A 72 5.04 -4.77 13.60
CA SER A 72 5.78 -3.90 14.51
C SER A 72 6.47 -4.71 15.61
N SER A 73 7.76 -4.45 15.81
CA SER A 73 8.54 -5.06 16.90
C SER A 73 8.41 -4.28 18.22
N GLY A 74 7.78 -3.11 18.19
CA GLY A 74 7.77 -2.13 19.29
C GLY A 74 9.04 -1.26 19.38
N CYS A 75 10.08 -1.61 18.60
CA CYS A 75 11.34 -0.87 18.48
C CYS A 75 11.30 -0.02 17.20
N VAL A 76 11.44 1.30 17.32
CA VAL A 76 11.36 2.21 16.16
C VAL A 76 12.54 2.04 15.19
N GLU A 77 13.66 1.58 15.71
CA GLU A 77 14.90 1.30 14.99
C GLU A 77 14.73 0.18 13.95
N ASP A 78 13.84 -0.78 14.22
CA ASP A 78 13.54 -1.88 13.29
C ASP A 78 12.62 -1.42 12.14
N GLU A 79 11.95 -0.28 12.32
CA GLU A 79 10.94 0.25 11.40
C GLU A 79 11.47 1.44 10.59
N VAL A 80 12.56 2.08 11.00
CA VAL A 80 13.15 3.21 10.29
C VAL A 80 14.45 2.81 9.61
N LEU A 81 14.40 2.77 8.28
CA LEU A 81 15.47 2.26 7.43
C LEU A 81 16.12 3.40 6.64
N GLN A 82 17.44 3.38 6.56
CA GLN A 82 18.20 4.30 5.70
C GLN A 82 18.49 3.63 4.35
N SER A 83 17.88 4.15 3.29
CA SER A 83 18.19 3.70 1.93
C SER A 83 19.34 4.50 1.37
N LYS A 84 20.26 3.80 0.70
CA LYS A 84 21.51 4.37 0.21
C LYS A 84 21.52 4.42 -1.31
N ASN A 85 22.14 5.48 -1.85
CA ASN A 85 22.40 5.60 -3.28
C ASN A 85 23.55 4.66 -3.72
N ALA A 86 23.86 4.67 -5.02
CA ALA A 86 24.97 3.90 -5.59
C ALA A 86 26.35 4.28 -5.02
N GLN A 87 26.48 5.45 -4.40
CA GLN A 87 27.69 5.96 -3.73
C GLN A 87 27.75 5.56 -2.24
N ASN A 88 26.80 4.74 -1.76
CA ASN A 88 26.69 4.30 -0.36
C ASN A 88 26.42 5.44 0.64
N GLU A 89 25.86 6.56 0.15
CA GLU A 89 25.38 7.68 0.96
C GLU A 89 23.88 7.50 1.21
N VAL A 90 23.42 7.88 2.40
CA VAL A 90 21.98 7.86 2.70
C VAL A 90 21.29 8.88 1.80
N ALA A 91 20.28 8.43 1.06
CA ALA A 91 19.54 9.23 0.09
C ALA A 91 18.04 9.31 0.41
N LEU A 92 17.56 8.49 1.35
CA LEU A 92 16.16 8.41 1.74
C LEU A 92 16.06 7.75 3.12
N ILE A 93 15.15 8.23 3.95
CA ILE A 93 14.72 7.55 5.17
C ILE A 93 13.32 6.96 4.96
N VAL A 94 13.17 5.67 5.25
CA VAL A 94 11.92 4.92 5.08
C VAL A 94 11.41 4.49 6.46
N CYS A 95 10.31 5.09 6.88
CA CYS A 95 9.53 4.70 8.04
C CYS A 95 8.54 3.59 7.64
N ALA A 96 9.00 2.34 7.67
CA ALA A 96 8.28 1.17 7.21
C ALA A 96 7.27 0.65 8.25
N VAL A 97 6.22 1.43 8.50
CA VAL A 97 5.11 1.05 9.39
C VAL A 97 4.19 0.01 8.71
N PRO A 98 4.03 -1.19 9.31
CA PRO A 98 3.16 -2.24 8.79
C PRO A 98 1.68 -2.01 9.19
N TYR A 99 0.83 -3.02 9.00
CA TYR A 99 -0.45 -3.08 9.71
C TYR A 99 -0.21 -3.16 11.23
N LEU A 100 -0.67 -2.13 11.95
CA LEU A 100 -0.58 -2.04 13.41
C LEU A 100 -1.75 -2.78 14.05
N ARG A 101 -1.46 -3.85 14.80
CA ARG A 101 -2.48 -4.62 15.49
C ARG A 101 -2.80 -3.98 16.83
N ASP A 102 -3.98 -4.30 17.35
CA ASP A 102 -4.46 -3.87 18.67
C ASP A 102 -3.38 -3.98 19.77
N ARG A 103 -2.71 -5.13 19.84
CA ARG A 103 -1.66 -5.42 20.84
C ARG A 103 -0.35 -4.65 20.63
N ASP A 104 -0.11 -4.14 19.42
CA ASP A 104 1.15 -3.49 19.06
C ASP A 104 1.14 -2.00 19.47
N ILE A 105 -0.05 -1.42 19.68
CA ILE A 105 -0.24 0.03 19.87
C ILE A 105 -0.96 0.43 21.17
N ARG A 106 -1.53 -0.53 21.90
CA ARG A 106 -2.18 -0.25 23.18
C ARG A 106 -2.15 -1.45 24.12
N GLU A 107 -2.28 -1.15 25.40
CA GLU A 107 -2.59 -2.13 26.43
C GLU A 107 -4.11 -2.22 26.60
N ALA A 108 -4.65 -3.43 26.60
CA ALA A 108 -6.09 -3.65 26.74
C ALA A 108 -6.54 -3.37 28.18
N GLN A 109 -7.65 -2.64 28.33
CA GLN A 109 -8.24 -2.35 29.65
C GLN A 109 -9.44 -3.25 29.93
N VAL A 110 -9.60 -3.64 31.19
CA VAL A 110 -10.74 -4.47 31.64
C VAL A 110 -12.02 -3.63 31.62
N ASN A 111 -13.10 -4.18 31.05
CA ASN A 111 -14.41 -3.53 30.90
C ASN A 111 -14.41 -2.26 30.01
N GLU A 112 -13.46 -2.14 29.08
CA GLU A 112 -13.47 -1.05 28.09
C GLU A 112 -14.73 -1.11 27.21
N SER A 113 -15.37 0.04 26.99
CA SER A 113 -16.43 0.16 26.00
C SER A 113 -15.86 0.12 24.58
N VAL A 114 -16.73 -0.13 23.61
CA VAL A 114 -16.38 -0.19 22.20
C VAL A 114 -15.82 1.16 21.71
N GLU A 115 -16.40 2.27 22.18
CA GLU A 115 -15.99 3.63 21.86
C GLU A 115 -14.65 4.01 22.51
N GLU A 116 -14.41 3.62 23.76
CA GLU A 116 -13.12 3.84 24.44
C GLU A 116 -12.00 3.07 23.76
N LYS A 117 -12.26 1.81 23.39
CA LYS A 117 -11.33 0.99 22.63
C LYS A 117 -10.96 1.66 21.31
N ALA A 118 -11.94 2.16 20.56
CA ALA A 118 -11.73 2.83 19.29
C ALA A 118 -10.84 4.08 19.44
N LYS A 119 -11.15 4.92 20.43
CA LYS A 119 -10.37 6.12 20.74
C LYS A 119 -8.93 5.78 21.12
N SER A 120 -8.74 4.81 22.01
CA SER A 120 -7.40 4.36 22.44
C SER A 120 -6.59 3.79 21.27
N MET A 121 -7.24 3.04 20.38
CA MET A 121 -6.61 2.52 19.17
C MET A 121 -6.15 3.65 18.24
N LEU A 122 -7.00 4.64 17.96
CA LEU A 122 -6.62 5.79 17.13
C LEU A 122 -5.43 6.56 17.73
N GLN A 123 -5.45 6.80 19.05
CA GLN A 123 -4.35 7.44 19.77
C GLN A 123 -3.06 6.61 19.71
N GLY A 124 -3.15 5.28 19.80
CA GLY A 124 -2.01 4.39 19.67
C GLY A 124 -1.38 4.44 18.27
N ILE A 125 -2.19 4.51 17.22
CA ILE A 125 -1.70 4.67 15.84
C ILE A 125 -1.00 6.03 15.69
N GLU A 126 -1.64 7.11 16.11
CA GLU A 126 -1.09 8.47 16.04
C GLU A 126 0.26 8.56 16.78
N HIS A 127 0.30 8.09 18.03
CA HIS A 127 1.52 8.09 18.84
C HIS A 127 2.65 7.26 18.24
N HIS A 128 2.32 6.14 17.58
CA HIS A 128 3.31 5.31 16.90
C HIS A 128 3.96 6.08 15.73
N TYR A 129 3.17 6.76 14.89
CA TYR A 129 3.72 7.59 13.81
C TYR A 129 4.52 8.79 14.33
N GLU A 130 4.10 9.42 15.44
CA GLU A 130 4.87 10.50 16.09
C GLU A 130 6.26 10.02 16.54
N ARG A 131 6.34 8.86 17.21
CA ARG A 131 7.61 8.28 17.69
C ARG A 131 8.55 7.96 16.54
N ILE A 132 8.02 7.35 15.48
CA ILE A 132 8.78 7.01 14.27
C ILE A 132 9.26 8.26 13.54
N ALA A 133 8.41 9.29 13.41
CA ALA A 133 8.80 10.55 12.81
C ALA A 133 9.93 11.23 13.61
N ALA A 134 9.82 11.28 14.93
CA ALA A 134 10.86 11.84 15.80
C ALA A 134 12.20 11.10 15.64
N TYR A 135 12.17 9.77 15.55
CA TYR A 135 13.39 8.99 15.31
C TYR A 135 13.97 9.23 13.91
N ALA A 136 13.12 9.30 12.87
CA ALA A 136 13.55 9.63 11.52
C ALA A 136 14.17 11.03 11.44
N GLU A 137 13.60 12.03 12.12
CA GLU A 137 14.18 13.38 12.22
C GLU A 137 15.54 13.36 12.89
N HIS A 138 15.66 12.62 14.00
CA HIS A 138 16.93 12.46 14.70
C HIS A 138 18.02 11.86 13.80
N LEU A 139 17.68 10.84 12.99
CA LEU A 139 18.60 10.28 12.01
C LEU A 139 18.94 11.30 10.91
N ASN A 140 17.94 12.03 10.41
CA ASN A 140 18.12 12.99 9.33
C ASN A 140 19.04 14.17 9.75
N GLN A 141 18.94 14.62 11.01
CA GLN A 141 19.81 15.65 11.58
C GLN A 141 21.29 15.24 11.69
N GLN A 142 21.58 13.94 11.71
CA GLN A 142 22.95 13.42 11.75
C GLN A 142 23.59 13.29 10.36
N LEU A 143 22.80 13.44 9.29
CA LEU A 143 23.30 13.33 7.92
C LEU A 143 24.01 14.62 7.50
N PRO A 144 25.00 14.54 6.59
CA PRO A 144 25.67 15.73 6.05
C PRO A 144 24.69 16.67 5.32
N PHE A 145 23.68 16.08 4.69
CA PHE A 145 22.60 16.79 4.01
C PHE A 145 21.27 16.13 4.37
N PRO A 146 20.20 16.91 4.57
CA PRO A 146 18.89 16.34 4.84
C PRO A 146 18.42 15.57 3.61
N VAL A 147 17.68 14.48 3.85
CA VAL A 147 17.09 13.64 2.80
C VAL A 147 15.57 13.55 2.97
N PRO A 148 14.81 13.15 1.93
CA PRO A 148 13.39 12.91 2.06
C PRO A 148 13.10 11.79 3.08
N VAL A 149 12.01 11.96 3.83
CA VAL A 149 11.47 10.94 4.74
C VAL A 149 10.13 10.47 4.18
N ILE A 150 9.96 9.16 4.04
CA ILE A 150 8.68 8.57 3.67
C ILE A 150 8.16 7.66 4.77
N ALA A 151 6.86 7.54 4.87
CA ALA A 151 6.23 6.54 5.73
C ALA A 151 5.39 5.57 4.92
N THR A 152 5.32 4.32 5.36
CA THR A 152 4.30 3.38 4.91
C THR A 152 3.15 3.33 5.90
N GLY A 153 2.06 2.69 5.51
CA GLY A 153 0.99 2.33 6.43
C GLY A 153 0.05 1.34 5.78
N HIS A 154 -0.61 0.53 6.59
CA HIS A 154 -1.68 -0.34 6.12
C HIS A 154 -2.89 -0.15 7.03
N LEU A 155 -3.77 0.78 6.66
CA LEU A 155 -4.89 1.20 7.48
C LEU A 155 -6.00 1.80 6.62
N PHE A 156 -7.17 2.03 7.21
CA PHE A 156 -8.25 2.76 6.57
C PHE A 156 -8.18 4.24 6.93
N ALA A 157 -7.75 5.08 5.98
CA ALA A 157 -7.77 6.53 6.15
C ALA A 157 -9.16 7.10 5.86
N ALA A 158 -9.61 8.06 6.68
CA ALA A 158 -10.90 8.73 6.53
C ALA A 158 -11.05 9.37 5.14
N GLY A 159 -12.21 9.17 4.52
CA GLY A 159 -12.49 9.60 3.15
C GLY A 159 -11.95 8.68 2.06
N GLY A 160 -11.41 7.51 2.41
CA GLY A 160 -11.10 6.43 1.47
C GLY A 160 -12.36 5.87 0.80
N THR A 161 -12.25 5.58 -0.49
CA THR A 161 -13.31 5.00 -1.33
C THR A 161 -13.15 3.49 -1.39
N LEU A 162 -14.24 2.77 -1.16
CA LEU A 162 -14.38 1.33 -1.39
C LEU A 162 -15.25 1.08 -2.62
N LEU A 163 -14.99 -0.04 -3.32
CA LEU A 163 -15.87 -0.53 -4.37
C LEU A 163 -16.70 -1.70 -3.84
N ALA A 164 -17.91 -1.85 -4.36
CA ALA A 164 -18.73 -3.02 -4.03
C ALA A 164 -18.04 -4.29 -4.52
N ASP A 165 -17.86 -5.28 -3.64
CA ASP A 165 -17.22 -6.57 -3.95
C ASP A 165 -15.73 -6.42 -4.32
N ASP A 166 -15.03 -5.43 -3.74
CA ASP A 166 -13.58 -5.29 -3.86
C ASP A 166 -12.80 -6.22 -2.93
N GLY A 167 -13.49 -6.93 -2.02
CA GLY A 167 -12.88 -7.89 -1.12
C GLY A 167 -12.00 -7.26 -0.03
N VAL A 168 -12.07 -5.94 0.18
CA VAL A 168 -11.49 -5.27 1.36
C VAL A 168 -12.19 -5.82 2.59
N ARG A 169 -11.41 -6.21 3.60
CA ARG A 169 -11.94 -6.63 4.90
C ARG A 169 -11.99 -5.42 5.81
N ASP A 170 -13.05 -5.28 6.61
CA ASP A 170 -13.03 -4.34 7.72
C ASP A 170 -11.92 -4.75 8.69
N LEU A 171 -10.81 -4.01 8.71
CA LEU A 171 -9.67 -4.26 9.63
C LEU A 171 -10.11 -4.17 11.08
N TYR A 172 -11.05 -3.26 11.34
CA TYR A 172 -11.57 -2.97 12.66
C TYR A 172 -13.06 -3.33 12.67
N VAL A 173 -13.39 -4.45 13.32
CA VAL A 173 -14.78 -4.90 13.49
C VAL A 173 -15.60 -3.76 14.13
N GLY A 174 -16.64 -3.30 13.43
CA GLY A 174 -17.58 -2.30 13.94
C GLY A 174 -17.40 -0.85 13.48
N SER A 175 -16.72 -0.56 12.36
CA SER A 175 -16.61 0.80 11.74
C SER A 175 -15.87 1.88 12.55
N LEU A 176 -15.17 1.48 13.60
CA LEU A 176 -14.79 2.39 14.69
C LEU A 176 -13.50 3.20 14.48
N ALA A 177 -12.68 2.91 13.48
CA ALA A 177 -11.39 3.61 13.31
C ALA A 177 -11.12 3.97 11.84
N HIS A 178 -11.85 4.96 11.34
CA HIS A 178 -11.38 5.73 10.20
C HIS A 178 -10.29 6.67 10.68
N VAL A 179 -9.05 6.42 10.26
CA VAL A 179 -7.89 7.19 10.69
C VAL A 179 -7.83 8.51 9.90
N SER A 180 -7.90 9.65 10.59
CA SER A 180 -7.73 10.94 9.91
C SER A 180 -6.32 11.03 9.31
N ALA A 181 -6.18 11.55 8.09
CA ALA A 181 -4.85 11.78 7.52
C ALA A 181 -4.01 12.81 8.32
N SER A 182 -4.62 13.54 9.26
CA SER A 182 -3.91 14.45 10.17
C SER A 182 -2.98 13.75 11.15
N ILE A 183 -3.11 12.42 11.34
CA ILE A 183 -2.21 11.68 12.24
C ILE A 183 -0.78 11.58 11.69
N PHE A 184 -0.59 11.80 10.39
CA PHE A 184 0.72 11.67 9.75
C PHE A 184 1.52 12.95 9.99
N PRO A 185 2.68 12.87 10.67
CA PRO A 185 3.53 14.04 10.91
C PRO A 185 4.01 14.69 9.61
N ALA A 186 4.18 16.01 9.65
CA ALA A 186 4.61 16.83 8.50
C ALA A 186 6.02 16.49 8.01
N THR A 187 6.82 15.80 8.83
CA THR A 187 8.12 15.22 8.48
C THR A 187 8.05 14.31 7.26
N PHE A 188 6.93 13.61 7.05
CA PHE A 188 6.78 12.67 5.96
C PHE A 188 6.50 13.39 4.65
N ASN A 189 7.51 13.44 3.78
CA ASN A 189 7.39 13.99 2.43
C ASN A 189 6.44 13.16 1.55
N TYR A 190 6.32 11.86 1.82
CA TYR A 190 5.36 10.98 1.14
C TYR A 190 4.88 9.88 2.08
N VAL A 191 3.59 9.53 1.99
CA VAL A 191 2.97 8.45 2.76
C VAL A 191 2.38 7.41 1.80
N ALA A 192 2.97 6.23 1.82
CA ALA A 192 2.62 5.07 1.01
C ALA A 192 1.64 4.16 1.75
N LEU A 193 0.35 4.31 1.48
CA LEU A 193 -0.70 3.49 2.09
C LEU A 193 -1.06 2.28 1.24
N GLY A 194 -1.21 1.13 1.89
CA GLY A 194 -1.95 -0.04 1.40
C GLY A 194 -3.27 -0.21 2.13
N HIS A 195 -4.02 -1.27 1.82
CA HIS A 195 -5.33 -1.68 2.35
C HIS A 195 -6.49 -1.40 1.39
N LEU A 196 -6.58 -0.18 0.88
CA LEU A 196 -7.65 0.18 -0.05
C LEU A 196 -7.27 -0.22 -1.46
N HIS A 197 -8.18 -0.93 -2.11
CA HIS A 197 -7.95 -1.55 -3.40
C HIS A 197 -8.08 -0.58 -4.59
N VAL A 198 -8.63 0.61 -4.34
CA VAL A 198 -8.76 1.69 -5.32
C VAL A 198 -7.57 2.65 -5.21
N PRO A 199 -6.82 2.88 -6.30
CA PRO A 199 -5.80 3.92 -6.33
C PRO A 199 -6.44 5.29 -6.06
N GLN A 200 -5.99 5.99 -5.02
CA GLN A 200 -6.60 7.26 -4.62
C GLN A 200 -5.70 8.10 -3.70
N LYS A 201 -6.04 9.38 -3.56
CA LYS A 201 -5.45 10.29 -2.56
C LYS A 201 -6.20 10.16 -1.25
N ALA A 202 -5.51 9.91 -0.15
CA ALA A 202 -6.14 9.97 1.17
C ALA A 202 -6.37 11.43 1.57
N ALA A 203 -7.56 11.75 2.11
CA ALA A 203 -7.94 13.10 2.52
C ALA A 203 -7.68 14.21 1.47
N LYS A 204 -7.67 13.87 0.17
CA LYS A 204 -7.32 14.75 -0.95
C LYS A 204 -5.89 15.34 -0.91
N LEU A 205 -5.03 14.84 -0.03
CA LEU A 205 -3.63 15.25 0.07
C LEU A 205 -2.81 14.53 -1.00
N ALA A 206 -2.03 15.28 -1.78
CA ALA A 206 -1.32 14.71 -2.93
C ALA A 206 -0.22 13.70 -2.54
N HIS A 207 0.43 13.92 -1.40
CA HIS A 207 1.56 13.12 -0.91
C HIS A 207 1.13 11.88 -0.11
N ILE A 208 -0.16 11.68 0.16
CA ILE A 208 -0.69 10.51 0.88
C ILE A 208 -1.53 9.70 -0.10
N ARG A 209 -1.02 8.53 -0.49
CA ARG A 209 -1.60 7.76 -1.60
C ARG A 209 -1.89 6.33 -1.18
N TYR A 210 -3.01 5.83 -1.67
CA TYR A 210 -3.21 4.40 -1.91
C TYR A 210 -2.83 4.11 -3.35
N CYS A 211 -1.98 3.12 -3.59
CA CYS A 211 -1.68 2.66 -4.95
C CYS A 211 -2.70 1.62 -5.45
N GLY A 212 -3.44 0.99 -4.54
CA GLY A 212 -4.51 0.05 -4.87
C GLY A 212 -4.00 -1.36 -5.21
N LEU A 213 -4.94 -2.21 -5.62
CA LEU A 213 -4.63 -3.57 -6.04
C LEU A 213 -3.92 -3.61 -7.40
N LEU A 214 -3.13 -4.64 -7.59
CA LEU A 214 -2.37 -4.86 -8.83
C LEU A 214 -3.10 -5.70 -9.85
N ILE A 215 -3.90 -6.65 -9.36
CA ILE A 215 -4.80 -7.47 -10.16
C ILE A 215 -6.21 -7.40 -9.57
N PRO A 216 -7.26 -7.51 -10.38
CA PRO A 216 -8.63 -7.54 -9.86
C PRO A 216 -8.85 -8.74 -8.93
N ILE A 217 -9.46 -8.53 -7.76
CA ILE A 217 -9.80 -9.63 -6.84
C ILE A 217 -11.30 -9.84 -6.66
N GLY A 218 -12.11 -8.97 -7.24
CA GLY A 218 -13.55 -9.15 -7.40
C GLY A 218 -14.06 -8.56 -8.72
N PHE A 219 -15.30 -8.89 -9.06
CA PHE A 219 -15.89 -8.40 -10.31
C PHE A 219 -16.25 -6.92 -10.24
N GLY A 220 -16.31 -6.28 -9.07
CA GLY A 220 -16.56 -4.84 -8.91
C GLY A 220 -15.45 -3.91 -9.39
N GLU A 221 -14.31 -4.48 -9.79
CA GLU A 221 -13.13 -3.75 -10.26
C GLU A 221 -12.98 -3.83 -11.79
N GLU A 222 -14.02 -4.27 -12.52
CA GLU A 222 -13.95 -4.59 -13.94
C GLU A 222 -13.63 -3.39 -14.84
N THR A 223 -13.94 -2.18 -14.37
CA THR A 223 -13.65 -0.91 -15.07
C THR A 223 -12.45 -0.17 -14.51
N GLN A 224 -11.83 -0.68 -13.44
CA GLN A 224 -10.77 0.03 -12.73
C GLN A 224 -9.41 -0.13 -13.44
N GLN A 225 -8.76 0.99 -13.73
CA GLN A 225 -7.36 1.00 -14.16
C GLN A 225 -6.44 0.72 -12.97
N LYS A 226 -5.71 -0.39 -13.04
CA LYS A 226 -4.68 -0.74 -12.06
C LYS A 226 -3.41 0.06 -12.31
N MET A 227 -2.69 0.43 -11.26
CA MET A 227 -1.48 1.27 -11.36
C MET A 227 -0.53 1.05 -10.18
N VAL A 228 0.71 1.45 -10.37
CA VAL A 228 1.67 1.69 -9.28
C VAL A 228 1.99 3.18 -9.24
N CYS A 229 2.49 3.67 -8.11
CA CYS A 229 2.99 5.04 -8.00
C CYS A 229 4.51 5.03 -8.16
N ILE A 230 5.05 5.83 -9.08
CA ILE A 230 6.48 6.14 -9.15
C ILE A 230 6.68 7.50 -8.49
N ILE A 231 7.60 7.57 -7.53
CA ILE A 231 7.87 8.77 -6.75
C ILE A 231 9.30 9.22 -7.02
N GLU A 232 9.43 10.51 -7.28
CA GLU A 232 10.69 11.24 -7.37
C GLU A 232 10.63 12.40 -6.38
N PHE A 233 11.77 12.85 -5.89
CA PHE A 233 11.86 14.01 -5.03
C PHE A 233 12.62 15.12 -5.74
N GLU A 234 12.03 16.31 -5.82
CA GLU A 234 12.69 17.53 -6.31
C GLU A 234 13.57 18.16 -5.22
N ALA A 235 14.10 19.34 -5.52
CA ALA A 235 14.67 20.22 -4.50
C ALA A 235 13.66 20.43 -3.34
N GLU A 236 14.17 20.57 -2.12
CA GLU A 236 13.35 20.70 -0.90
C GLU A 236 12.51 19.46 -0.54
N HIS A 237 12.79 18.31 -1.16
CA HIS A 237 12.13 17.02 -0.87
C HIS A 237 10.63 16.98 -1.18
N GLN A 238 10.17 17.83 -2.11
CA GLN A 238 8.79 17.76 -2.60
C GLN A 238 8.60 16.52 -3.51
N PRO A 239 7.58 15.66 -3.30
CA PRO A 239 7.37 14.48 -4.13
C PRO A 239 6.70 14.82 -5.47
N ILE A 240 7.31 14.41 -6.58
CA ILE A 240 6.63 14.22 -7.87
C ILE A 240 6.09 12.79 -7.90
N ILE A 241 4.78 12.65 -8.12
CA ILE A 241 4.11 11.35 -8.13
C ILE A 241 3.57 11.10 -9.53
N THR A 242 4.10 10.07 -10.18
CA THR A 242 3.64 9.60 -11.49
C THR A 242 2.82 8.34 -11.30
N GLU A 243 1.59 8.37 -11.82
CA GLU A 243 0.69 7.23 -11.84
C GLU A 243 1.05 6.34 -13.04
N TRP A 244 1.55 5.13 -12.78
CA TRP A 244 2.09 4.25 -13.81
C TRP A 244 1.14 3.07 -14.06
N PRO A 245 0.44 3.01 -15.20
CA PRO A 245 -0.64 2.04 -15.42
C PRO A 245 -0.11 0.61 -15.60
N ILE A 246 -0.75 -0.33 -14.91
CA ILE A 246 -0.49 -1.76 -15.05
C ILE A 246 -1.30 -2.29 -16.24
N PRO A 247 -0.70 -3.06 -17.16
CA PRO A 247 -1.43 -3.74 -18.23
C PRO A 247 -2.50 -4.68 -17.69
N CYS A 248 -3.67 -4.71 -18.34
CA CYS A 248 -4.72 -5.67 -17.99
C CYS A 248 -4.34 -7.07 -18.49
N PHE A 249 -3.95 -7.97 -17.58
CA PHE A 249 -3.55 -9.34 -17.93
C PHE A 249 -4.73 -10.31 -18.09
N GLN A 250 -5.84 -10.03 -17.40
CA GLN A 250 -7.08 -10.79 -17.46
C GLN A 250 -8.27 -9.82 -17.36
N LYS A 251 -9.05 -9.72 -18.43
CA LYS A 251 -10.21 -8.84 -18.47
C LYS A 251 -11.37 -9.48 -17.71
N LEU A 252 -11.99 -8.71 -16.82
CA LEU A 252 -13.25 -9.04 -16.17
C LEU A 252 -14.41 -8.30 -16.87
N ALA A 253 -15.61 -8.84 -16.75
CA ALA A 253 -16.82 -8.21 -17.23
C ALA A 253 -17.99 -8.58 -16.33
N ARG A 254 -18.88 -7.62 -16.07
CA ARG A 254 -20.17 -7.83 -15.42
C ARG A 254 -21.29 -7.54 -16.39
N ILE A 255 -22.30 -8.40 -16.38
CA ILE A 255 -23.57 -8.17 -17.06
C ILE A 255 -24.61 -8.08 -15.96
N ARG A 256 -25.49 -7.08 -16.04
CA ARG A 256 -26.58 -6.85 -15.10
C ARG A 256 -27.82 -6.49 -15.91
N GLY A 257 -28.98 -6.98 -15.48
CA GLY A 257 -30.23 -6.74 -16.15
C GLY A 257 -31.23 -7.86 -15.93
N ASN A 258 -32.36 -7.76 -16.63
CA ASN A 258 -33.31 -8.86 -16.78
C ASN A 258 -32.74 -9.96 -17.70
N TRP A 259 -33.52 -11.01 -17.96
CA TRP A 259 -33.07 -12.15 -18.77
C TRP A 259 -32.61 -11.75 -20.18
N ASP A 260 -33.38 -10.91 -20.87
CA ASP A 260 -33.10 -10.50 -22.25
C ASP A 260 -31.81 -9.65 -22.31
N GLU A 261 -31.64 -8.73 -21.35
CA GLU A 261 -30.42 -7.91 -21.21
C GLU A 261 -29.20 -8.78 -20.89
N MET A 262 -29.36 -9.82 -20.08
CA MET A 262 -28.29 -10.77 -19.77
C MET A 262 -27.89 -11.59 -21.00
N GLU A 263 -28.86 -12.09 -21.76
CA GLU A 263 -28.64 -12.86 -22.98
C GLU A 263 -27.94 -12.01 -24.06
N GLU A 264 -28.40 -10.77 -24.27
CA GLU A 264 -27.75 -9.83 -25.18
C GLU A 264 -26.31 -9.52 -24.74
N GLY A 265 -26.10 -9.27 -23.44
CA GLY A 265 -24.79 -9.03 -22.86
C GLY A 265 -23.82 -10.20 -23.10
N LEU A 266 -24.28 -11.44 -22.94
CA LEU A 266 -23.48 -12.64 -23.18
C LEU A 266 -23.11 -12.79 -24.66
N CYS A 267 -24.07 -12.55 -25.57
CA CYS A 267 -23.82 -12.53 -27.01
C CYS A 267 -22.74 -11.49 -27.38
N ASN A 268 -22.83 -10.30 -26.79
CA ASN A 268 -21.86 -9.22 -27.01
C ASN A 268 -20.44 -9.59 -26.53
N LEU A 269 -20.31 -10.27 -25.38
CA LEU A 269 -19.01 -10.74 -24.90
C LEU A 269 -18.41 -11.84 -25.79
N LYS A 270 -19.23 -12.78 -26.26
CA LYS A 270 -18.81 -13.82 -27.19
C LYS A 270 -18.26 -13.21 -28.50
N ASN A 271 -18.97 -12.23 -29.04
CA ASN A 271 -18.59 -11.57 -30.30
C ASN A 271 -17.33 -10.70 -30.16
N LYS A 272 -17.09 -10.09 -28.98
CA LYS A 272 -15.85 -9.34 -28.70
C LYS A 272 -14.62 -10.26 -28.63
N LYS A 273 -14.76 -11.47 -28.09
CA LYS A 273 -13.67 -12.47 -28.05
C LYS A 273 -13.23 -12.96 -29.43
N ALA A 274 -14.10 -12.91 -30.43
CA ALA A 274 -13.79 -13.35 -31.80
C ALA A 274 -13.03 -12.30 -32.64
N LYS A 275 -12.85 -11.07 -32.13
CA LYS A 275 -12.22 -9.94 -32.81
C LYS A 275 -10.83 -9.55 -32.27
N VAL A 276 -10.31 -10.31 -31.31
CA VAL A 276 -8.97 -10.15 -30.70
C VAL A 276 -8.16 -11.39 -31.00
#